data_AF-A0A9E3AKU5-F1
#
_entry.id   AF-A0A9E3AKU5-F1
#
_cell.length_a   1.000
_cell.length_b   1.000
_cell.length_c   1.000
_cell.angle_alpha   90.00
_cell.angle_beta   90.00
_cell.angle_gamma   90.00
#
_symmetry.space_group_name_H-M   'P 1'
#
loop_
_entity.id
_entity.type
_entity.pdbx_description
1 polymer ?
#
loop_
_entity_poly.entity_id
_entity_poly.type
_entity_poly.pdbx_seq_one_letter_code
_entity_poly.pdbx_strand_id
1 'polypeptide(L)'
;MVTRTAQGIPGDAMNVGLVGTQENVLCAMHAAQWHPADPITLRSSLEIIGSVVLDRPYLQAPVSPLFYEGRREDLAFERAEGKSADRRHHVRFWKVLNKGEEGRSVWLGAVTFDRAVGFNRFNGQVTHHIAADIDAERDLLIDALKGAKVVEAVYEVTGIGPTLNGVNGEGDPYHTDGEIKIARLVEGCGARVETPVELTNPPVIDLKNLVWQNAVEALLSWQAPEASAEAD
;
A
#
# COMPACT_ATOMS: atom_id res chain seq x y z
N MET A 1 0.80 0.59 -14.74
CA MET A 1 0.95 0.25 -13.31
C MET A 1 0.68 1.46 -12.37
N VAL A 2 -0.04 2.51 -12.80
CA VAL A 2 -0.48 3.63 -11.93
C VAL A 2 -2.00 3.73 -12.02
N THR A 3 -2.67 3.98 -10.90
CA THR A 3 -4.13 4.21 -10.86
C THR A 3 -4.50 5.62 -11.32
N ARG A 4 -5.80 5.87 -11.47
CA ARG A 4 -6.33 7.21 -11.75
C ARG A 4 -7.52 7.54 -10.88
N THR A 5 -7.71 8.81 -10.56
CA THR A 5 -8.96 9.31 -9.99
C THR A 5 -10.08 9.29 -11.04
N ALA A 6 -11.32 9.52 -10.63
CA ALA A 6 -12.45 9.64 -11.55
C ALA A 6 -12.28 10.76 -12.60
N GLN A 7 -11.44 11.76 -12.29
CA GLN A 7 -11.10 12.88 -13.19
C GLN A 7 -9.89 12.57 -14.09
N GLY A 8 -9.34 11.37 -14.01
CA GLY A 8 -8.20 10.93 -14.81
C GLY A 8 -6.83 11.37 -14.30
N ILE A 9 -6.76 11.99 -13.12
CA ILE A 9 -5.51 12.41 -12.48
C ILE A 9 -4.75 11.14 -12.04
N PRO A 10 -3.43 11.03 -12.27
CA PRO A 10 -2.63 9.93 -11.72
C PRO A 10 -2.84 9.81 -10.20
N GLY A 11 -3.22 8.62 -9.74
CA GLY A 11 -3.37 8.30 -8.31
C GLY A 11 -2.15 7.55 -7.79
N ASP A 12 -2.40 6.57 -6.93
CA ASP A 12 -1.37 5.73 -6.34
C ASP A 12 -0.72 4.79 -7.37
N ALA A 13 0.57 4.51 -7.16
CA ALA A 13 1.34 3.52 -7.90
C ALA A 13 1.04 2.10 -7.39
N MET A 14 0.96 1.13 -8.31
CA MET A 14 0.91 -0.28 -7.92
C MET A 14 2.27 -0.69 -7.35
N ASN A 15 2.29 -1.22 -6.13
CA ASN A 15 3.50 -1.64 -5.41
C ASN A 15 3.35 -3.00 -4.73
N VAL A 16 2.15 -3.57 -4.64
CA VAL A 16 1.91 -4.90 -4.05
C VAL A 16 1.01 -5.75 -4.95
N GLY A 17 1.11 -7.07 -4.85
CA GLY A 17 0.15 -7.98 -5.48
C GLY A 17 -0.05 -9.27 -4.70
N LEU A 18 -1.17 -9.94 -4.97
CA LEU A 18 -1.55 -11.19 -4.31
C LEU A 18 -1.94 -12.23 -5.36
N VAL A 19 -1.55 -13.48 -5.13
CA VAL A 19 -1.98 -14.63 -5.95
C VAL A 19 -2.81 -15.57 -5.09
N GLY A 20 -4.09 -15.72 -5.45
CA GLY A 20 -5.06 -16.50 -4.71
C GLY A 20 -6.50 -16.14 -5.07
N THR A 21 -7.45 -16.97 -4.65
CA THR A 21 -8.88 -16.65 -4.83
C THR A 21 -9.26 -15.42 -3.99
N GLN A 22 -10.41 -14.83 -4.27
CA GLN A 22 -10.94 -13.74 -3.44
C GLN A 22 -11.11 -14.15 -1.97
N GLU A 23 -11.51 -15.39 -1.72
CA GLU A 23 -11.64 -15.93 -0.37
C GLU A 23 -10.28 -15.99 0.33
N ASN A 24 -9.22 -16.44 -0.37
CA ASN A 24 -7.86 -16.44 0.17
C ASN A 24 -7.41 -15.01 0.53
N VAL A 25 -7.67 -14.03 -0.34
CA VAL A 25 -7.31 -12.62 -0.08
C VAL A 25 -8.01 -12.11 1.18
N LEU A 26 -9.33 -12.29 1.29
CA LEU A 26 -10.09 -11.83 2.46
C LEU A 26 -9.58 -12.47 3.75
N CYS A 27 -9.33 -13.78 3.73
CA CYS A 27 -8.86 -14.51 4.91
C CYS A 27 -7.42 -14.17 5.28
N ALA A 28 -6.53 -13.99 4.30
CA ALA A 28 -5.15 -13.60 4.53
C ALA A 28 -5.05 -12.20 5.14
N MET A 29 -5.79 -11.23 4.57
CA MET A 29 -5.84 -9.86 5.07
C MET A 29 -6.40 -9.82 6.50
N HIS A 30 -7.49 -10.54 6.77
CA HIS A 30 -8.05 -10.65 8.13
C HIS A 30 -7.06 -11.31 9.11
N ALA A 31 -6.37 -12.37 8.71
CA ALA A 31 -5.35 -13.02 9.54
C ALA A 31 -4.17 -12.09 9.86
N ALA A 32 -3.84 -11.17 8.94
CA ALA A 32 -2.84 -10.11 9.11
C ALA A 32 -3.38 -8.85 9.81
N GLN A 33 -4.59 -8.89 10.37
CA GLN A 33 -5.25 -7.77 11.07
C GLN A 33 -5.53 -6.54 10.20
N TRP A 34 -5.76 -6.77 8.90
CA TRP A 34 -6.30 -5.77 7.99
C TRP A 34 -7.80 -5.98 7.82
N HIS A 35 -8.56 -4.90 7.96
CA HIS A 35 -10.02 -4.92 7.98
C HIS A 35 -10.59 -4.23 6.72
N PRO A 36 -11.76 -4.64 6.20
CA PRO A 36 -12.37 -3.94 5.06
C PRO A 36 -12.64 -2.45 5.35
N ALA A 37 -12.37 -1.57 4.39
CA ALA A 37 -12.68 -0.14 4.48
C ALA A 37 -14.19 0.14 4.27
N ASP A 38 -14.80 1.12 4.96
CA ASP A 38 -16.20 1.51 4.66
C ASP A 38 -16.29 2.27 3.34
N PRO A 39 -17.45 2.23 2.66
CA PRO A 39 -17.72 3.13 1.53
C PRO A 39 -17.81 4.61 1.96
N ILE A 40 -17.40 5.53 1.07
CA ILE A 40 -17.62 6.98 1.25
C ILE A 40 -19.10 7.32 1.35
N THR A 41 -19.52 7.73 2.54
CA THR A 41 -20.84 8.28 2.86
C THR A 41 -20.72 9.53 3.74
N LEU A 42 -21.72 10.43 3.71
CA LEU A 42 -21.77 11.60 4.60
C LEU A 42 -21.63 11.22 6.09
N ARG A 43 -22.16 10.04 6.46
CA ARG A 43 -22.03 9.48 7.81
C ARG A 43 -20.57 9.14 8.12
N SER A 44 -19.92 8.37 7.25
CA SER A 44 -18.52 7.99 7.44
C SER A 44 -17.57 9.21 7.47
N SER A 45 -17.87 10.27 6.72
CA SER A 45 -17.12 11.55 6.79
C SER A 45 -17.30 12.26 8.13
N LEU A 46 -18.51 12.27 8.71
CA LEU A 46 -18.75 12.81 10.06
C LEU A 46 -18.11 11.94 11.15
N GLU A 47 -18.09 10.62 10.97
CA GLU A 47 -17.43 9.68 11.89
C GLU A 47 -15.91 9.85 11.87
N ILE A 48 -15.28 10.08 10.71
CA ILE A 48 -13.85 10.48 10.62
C ILE A 48 -13.62 11.75 11.44
N ILE A 49 -14.38 12.82 11.19
CA ILE A 49 -14.21 14.11 11.89
C ILE A 49 -14.33 13.92 13.41
N GLY A 50 -15.36 13.19 13.85
CA GLY A 50 -15.56 12.88 15.26
C GLY A 50 -14.42 12.06 15.85
N SER A 51 -13.91 11.07 15.13
CA SER A 51 -12.82 10.21 15.58
C SER A 51 -11.49 10.98 15.74
N VAL A 52 -11.19 11.93 14.86
CA VAL A 52 -10.01 12.81 14.96
C VAL A 52 -10.14 13.78 16.14
N VAL A 53 -11.31 14.39 16.32
CA VAL A 53 -11.56 15.31 17.45
C VAL A 53 -11.54 14.59 18.80
N LEU A 54 -12.00 13.34 18.84
CA LEU A 54 -12.13 12.55 20.07
C LEU A 54 -10.94 11.62 20.33
N ASP A 55 -9.89 11.65 19.50
CA ASP A 55 -8.73 10.76 19.57
C ASP A 55 -9.12 9.28 19.63
N ARG A 56 -10.00 8.87 18.70
CA ARG A 56 -10.51 7.50 18.57
C ARG A 56 -10.12 6.92 17.20
N PRO A 57 -9.86 5.60 17.11
CA PRO A 57 -9.62 4.97 15.83
C PRO A 57 -10.95 4.74 15.13
N TYR A 58 -11.05 5.16 13.86
CA TYR A 58 -12.14 4.78 12.96
C TYR A 58 -11.58 3.79 11.93
N LEU A 59 -11.75 2.51 12.22
CA LEU A 59 -11.10 1.39 11.54
C LEU A 59 -11.61 1.11 10.11
N GLN A 60 -12.62 1.85 9.67
CA GLN A 60 -13.32 1.64 8.40
C GLN A 60 -13.45 2.96 7.65
N ALA A 61 -12.48 3.85 7.71
CA ALA A 61 -12.62 5.16 7.10
C ALA A 61 -12.82 5.06 5.57
N PRO A 62 -13.62 5.96 4.97
CA PRO A 62 -13.93 5.94 3.56
C PRO A 62 -12.73 6.31 2.67
N VAL A 63 -12.41 5.44 1.72
CA VAL A 63 -11.38 5.65 0.70
C VAL A 63 -11.96 6.16 -0.62
N SER A 64 -11.34 7.19 -1.22
CA SER A 64 -11.74 7.67 -2.55
C SER A 64 -11.54 6.57 -3.59
N PRO A 65 -12.48 6.41 -4.55
CA PRO A 65 -12.37 5.38 -5.57
C PRO A 65 -11.18 5.68 -6.48
N LEU A 66 -10.37 4.66 -6.74
CA LEU A 66 -9.28 4.71 -7.69
C LEU A 66 -9.55 3.71 -8.82
N PHE A 67 -9.10 4.05 -10.01
CA PHE A 67 -9.37 3.31 -11.22
C PHE A 67 -8.07 2.75 -11.79
N TYR A 68 -8.04 1.46 -12.03
CA TYR A 68 -6.99 0.79 -12.79
C TYR A 68 -7.61 0.26 -14.09
N GLU A 69 -7.06 0.66 -15.23
CA GLU A 69 -7.59 0.31 -16.57
C GLU A 69 -9.09 0.62 -16.73
N GLY A 70 -9.54 1.74 -16.15
CA GLY A 70 -10.94 2.18 -16.20
C GLY A 70 -11.88 1.45 -15.24
N ARG A 71 -11.37 0.52 -14.42
CA ARG A 71 -12.16 -0.24 -13.45
C ARG A 71 -11.87 0.20 -12.03
N ARG A 72 -12.93 0.44 -11.26
CA ARG A 72 -12.86 0.74 -9.83
C ARG A 72 -12.25 -0.44 -9.05
N GLU A 73 -11.60 -0.14 -7.91
CA GLU A 73 -11.08 -1.15 -6.98
C GLU A 73 -12.14 -2.22 -6.61
N ASP A 74 -11.70 -3.47 -6.46
CA ASP A 74 -12.57 -4.58 -6.04
C ASP A 74 -12.66 -4.68 -4.52
N LEU A 75 -11.51 -4.51 -3.86
CA LEU A 75 -11.35 -4.67 -2.42
C LEU A 75 -10.51 -3.51 -1.89
N ALA A 76 -10.84 -3.06 -0.68
CA ALA A 76 -10.05 -2.11 0.06
C ALA A 76 -9.96 -2.55 1.51
N PHE A 77 -8.77 -2.42 2.10
CA PHE A 77 -8.52 -2.77 3.49
C PHE A 77 -7.75 -1.65 4.20
N GLU A 78 -7.95 -1.57 5.50
CA GLU A 78 -7.28 -0.64 6.40
C GLU A 78 -6.74 -1.35 7.64
N ARG A 79 -5.69 -0.78 8.20
CA ARG A 79 -5.19 -1.13 9.54
C ARG A 79 -4.85 0.16 10.27
N ALA A 80 -5.48 0.40 11.42
CA ALA A 80 -5.20 1.60 12.21
C ALA A 80 -3.76 1.61 12.70
N GLU A 81 -3.17 2.81 12.75
CA GLU A 81 -1.91 3.04 13.44
C GLU A 81 -2.13 4.00 14.61
N GLY A 82 -1.97 3.50 15.84
CA GLY A 82 -2.13 4.31 17.05
C GLY A 82 -3.58 4.43 17.51
N LYS A 83 -3.94 5.58 18.08
CA LYS A 83 -5.21 5.80 18.80
C LYS A 83 -6.25 6.61 18.02
N SER A 84 -5.89 7.21 16.90
CA SER A 84 -6.71 8.13 16.12
C SER A 84 -6.82 7.69 14.66
N ALA A 85 -7.87 8.14 13.97
CA ALA A 85 -8.06 7.86 12.53
C ALA A 85 -7.20 8.72 11.59
N ASP A 86 -6.34 9.59 12.15
CA ASP A 86 -5.45 10.45 11.37
C ASP A 86 -4.26 9.68 10.77
N ARG A 87 -3.98 8.49 11.31
CA ARG A 87 -2.92 7.60 10.87
C ARG A 87 -3.45 6.20 10.61
N ARG A 88 -3.35 5.75 9.37
CA ARG A 88 -3.77 4.40 8.98
C ARG A 88 -2.99 3.89 7.80
N HIS A 89 -2.74 2.59 7.82
CA HIS A 89 -2.32 1.83 6.66
C HIS A 89 -3.55 1.55 5.80
N HIS A 90 -3.45 1.71 4.49
CA HIS A 90 -4.54 1.36 3.60
C HIS A 90 -4.03 0.71 2.31
N VAL A 91 -4.81 -0.24 1.78
CA VAL A 91 -4.54 -0.89 0.50
C VAL A 91 -5.80 -1.06 -0.31
N ARG A 92 -5.71 -0.83 -1.62
CA ARG A 92 -6.73 -1.19 -2.59
C ARG A 92 -6.22 -2.30 -3.49
N PHE A 93 -7.10 -3.23 -3.88
CA PHE A 93 -6.79 -4.32 -4.79
C PHE A 93 -7.74 -4.37 -5.99
N TRP A 94 -7.16 -4.73 -7.13
CA TRP A 94 -7.83 -5.03 -8.38
C TRP A 94 -7.48 -6.45 -8.80
N LYS A 95 -8.50 -7.29 -9.00
CA LYS A 95 -8.35 -8.57 -9.70
C LYS A 95 -8.05 -8.30 -11.17
N VAL A 96 -6.80 -8.52 -11.56
CA VAL A 96 -6.33 -8.27 -12.93
C VAL A 96 -6.41 -9.51 -13.80
N LEU A 97 -6.32 -10.70 -13.20
CA LEU A 97 -6.49 -11.98 -13.90
C LEU A 97 -7.36 -12.92 -13.09
N ASN A 98 -8.35 -13.54 -13.74
CA ASN A 98 -9.15 -14.59 -13.12
C ASN A 98 -8.32 -15.86 -12.88
N LYS A 99 -7.39 -16.16 -13.80
CA LYS A 99 -6.44 -17.27 -13.73
C LYS A 99 -5.09 -16.81 -14.31
N GLY A 100 -4.06 -16.78 -13.49
CA GLY A 100 -2.67 -16.67 -13.91
C GLY A 100 -2.09 -18.02 -14.32
N GLU A 101 -0.77 -18.09 -14.50
CA GLU A 101 -0.07 -19.31 -14.95
C GLU A 101 -0.25 -20.49 -13.99
N GLU A 102 -0.37 -20.21 -12.69
CA GLU A 102 -0.60 -21.22 -11.65
C GLU A 102 -2.09 -21.59 -11.48
N GLY A 103 -2.97 -21.12 -12.36
CA GLY A 103 -4.41 -21.37 -12.30
C GLY A 103 -5.17 -20.60 -11.21
N ARG A 104 -4.46 -19.76 -10.43
CA ARG A 104 -5.01 -18.91 -9.36
C ARG A 104 -5.26 -17.49 -9.84
N SER A 105 -6.20 -16.76 -9.23
CA SER A 105 -6.44 -15.35 -9.56
C SER A 105 -5.27 -14.47 -9.15
N VAL A 106 -5.00 -13.43 -9.93
CA VAL A 106 -3.93 -12.46 -9.68
C VAL A 106 -4.55 -11.10 -9.37
N TRP A 107 -4.05 -10.48 -8.30
CA TRP A 107 -4.47 -9.18 -7.81
C TRP A 107 -3.27 -8.24 -7.80
N LEU A 108 -3.46 -7.02 -8.30
CA LEU A 108 -2.53 -5.93 -8.10
C LEU A 108 -3.13 -4.95 -7.11
N GLY A 109 -2.29 -4.30 -6.33
CA GLY A 109 -2.71 -3.34 -5.33
C GLY A 109 -1.76 -2.17 -5.19
N ALA A 110 -2.32 -1.11 -4.62
CA ALA A 110 -1.61 0.06 -4.16
C ALA A 110 -1.84 0.14 -2.66
N VAL A 111 -0.75 -0.03 -1.90
CA VAL A 111 -0.73 0.16 -0.44
C VAL A 111 0.04 1.43 -0.12
N THR A 112 -0.55 2.29 0.72
CA THR A 112 0.04 3.55 1.16
C THR A 112 -0.31 3.81 2.62
N PHE A 113 0.56 4.57 3.31
CA PHE A 113 0.35 4.96 4.69
C PHE A 113 -0.20 6.37 4.77
N ASP A 114 -1.42 6.53 5.27
CA ASP A 114 -1.96 7.84 5.61
C ASP A 114 -1.32 8.29 6.92
N ARG A 115 -0.49 9.35 6.87
CA ARG A 115 0.27 9.85 8.03
C ARG A 115 -0.40 11.04 8.72
N ALA A 116 -1.36 11.68 8.06
CA ALA A 116 -2.09 12.81 8.60
C ALA A 116 -3.42 13.02 7.88
N VAL A 117 -4.32 13.74 8.55
CA VAL A 117 -5.53 14.31 7.96
C VAL A 117 -5.30 15.78 7.66
N GLY A 118 -5.63 16.19 6.44
CA GLY A 118 -5.64 17.56 5.97
C GLY A 118 -7.04 18.00 5.53
N PHE A 119 -7.14 19.28 5.15
CA PHE A 119 -8.32 19.83 4.49
C PHE A 119 -7.92 20.34 3.11
N ASN A 120 -8.65 19.89 2.08
CA ASN A 120 -8.55 20.49 0.77
C ASN A 120 -9.13 21.91 0.85
N ARG A 121 -8.26 22.90 0.67
CA ARG A 121 -8.61 24.32 0.80
C ARG A 121 -9.61 24.81 -0.27
N PHE A 122 -9.79 24.07 -1.36
CA PHE A 122 -10.63 24.47 -2.48
C PHE A 122 -12.07 23.95 -2.37
N ASN A 123 -12.29 22.80 -1.73
CA ASN A 123 -13.62 22.19 -1.63
C ASN A 123 -14.02 21.82 -0.19
N GLY A 124 -13.16 22.07 0.80
CA GLY A 124 -13.42 21.80 2.21
C GLY A 124 -13.46 20.31 2.57
N GLN A 125 -13.10 19.42 1.65
CA GLN A 125 -13.08 17.98 1.92
C GLN A 125 -11.90 17.62 2.81
N VAL A 126 -12.14 16.69 3.74
CA VAL A 126 -11.10 16.04 4.52
C VAL A 126 -10.27 15.19 3.55
N THR A 127 -8.97 15.45 3.43
CA THR A 127 -8.04 14.62 2.65
C THR A 127 -7.08 13.93 3.58
N HIS A 128 -6.58 12.78 3.18
CA HIS A 128 -5.45 12.17 3.86
C HIS A 128 -4.16 12.58 3.16
N HIS A 129 -3.10 12.72 3.94
CA HIS A 129 -1.76 12.89 3.43
C HIS A 129 -1.01 11.57 3.56
N ILE A 130 -0.44 11.07 2.47
CA ILE A 130 0.37 9.85 2.53
C ILE A 130 1.81 10.12 2.97
N ALA A 131 2.47 9.10 3.51
CA ALA A 131 3.92 9.07 3.60
C ALA A 131 4.54 8.85 2.21
N ALA A 132 5.72 9.45 2.00
CA ALA A 132 6.36 9.45 0.69
C ALA A 132 6.99 8.09 0.32
N ASP A 133 7.44 7.32 1.32
CA ASP A 133 8.00 5.99 1.10
C ASP A 133 6.88 4.96 0.99
N ILE A 134 6.48 4.64 -0.24
CA ILE A 134 5.44 3.63 -0.48
C ILE A 134 6.01 2.20 -0.50
N ASP A 135 7.33 2.03 -0.52
CA ASP A 135 7.99 0.74 -0.45
C ASP A 135 8.01 0.23 1.00
N ALA A 136 8.23 1.12 1.97
CA ALA A 136 8.11 0.79 3.39
C ALA A 136 6.73 0.22 3.73
N GLU A 137 5.68 0.82 3.17
CA GLU A 137 4.31 0.37 3.39
C GLU A 137 4.00 -0.97 2.69
N ARG A 138 4.51 -1.15 1.46
CA ARG A 138 4.48 -2.45 0.75
C ARG A 138 5.10 -3.55 1.61
N ASP A 139 6.29 -3.28 2.14
CA ASP A 139 7.07 -4.25 2.89
C ASP A 139 6.39 -4.61 4.20
N LEU A 140 5.81 -3.62 4.89
CA LEU A 140 5.00 -3.81 6.09
C LEU A 140 3.76 -4.70 5.85
N LEU A 141 3.07 -4.55 4.72
CA LEU A 141 1.94 -5.41 4.37
C LEU A 141 2.41 -6.85 4.10
N ILE A 142 3.48 -7.02 3.32
CA ILE A 142 4.06 -8.34 3.02
C ILE A 142 4.51 -9.03 4.30
N ASP A 143 5.20 -8.33 5.19
CA ASP A 143 5.67 -8.88 6.46
C ASP A 143 4.52 -9.23 7.42
N ALA A 144 3.44 -8.44 7.43
CA ALA A 144 2.25 -8.77 8.19
C ALA A 144 1.60 -10.08 7.70
N LEU A 145 1.53 -10.29 6.38
CA LEU A 145 1.02 -11.53 5.79
C LEU A 145 1.94 -12.72 6.08
N LYS A 146 3.27 -12.53 6.00
CA LYS A 146 4.27 -13.55 6.38
C LYS A 146 4.18 -13.92 7.87
N GLY A 147 4.08 -12.92 8.76
CA GLY A 147 3.93 -13.11 10.19
C GLY A 147 2.62 -13.83 10.55
N ALA A 148 1.55 -13.59 9.78
CA ALA A 148 0.32 -14.36 9.85
C ALA A 148 0.44 -15.76 9.23
N LYS A 149 1.59 -16.17 8.67
CA LYS A 149 1.82 -17.49 8.10
C LYS A 149 0.83 -17.86 6.98
N VAL A 150 0.34 -16.88 6.23
CA VAL A 150 -0.64 -17.05 5.14
C VAL A 150 -0.03 -16.89 3.74
N VAL A 151 1.31 -16.89 3.65
CA VAL A 151 2.06 -16.72 2.40
C VAL A 151 2.89 -17.97 2.13
N GLU A 152 2.69 -18.58 0.97
CA GLU A 152 3.46 -19.74 0.48
C GLU A 152 4.76 -19.30 -0.19
N ALA A 153 4.72 -18.17 -0.91
CA ALA A 153 5.89 -17.63 -1.58
C ALA A 153 5.79 -16.12 -1.82
N VAL A 154 6.94 -15.48 -1.98
CA VAL A 154 7.06 -14.08 -2.38
C VAL A 154 8.03 -13.96 -3.55
N TYR A 155 7.72 -13.04 -4.47
CA TYR A 155 8.57 -12.69 -5.61
C TYR A 155 8.25 -11.28 -6.10
N GLU A 156 9.14 -10.68 -6.88
CA GLU A 156 8.93 -9.33 -7.43
C GLU A 156 8.67 -9.35 -8.93
N VAL A 157 7.89 -8.37 -9.38
CA VAL A 157 7.70 -8.05 -10.79
C VAL A 157 7.79 -6.55 -11.01
N THR A 158 8.33 -6.15 -12.16
CA THR A 158 8.46 -4.72 -12.48
C THR A 158 7.11 -4.04 -12.59
N GLY A 159 6.92 -3.01 -11.76
CA GLY A 159 5.76 -2.14 -11.74
C GLY A 159 6.00 -0.88 -12.58
N ILE A 160 5.99 0.27 -11.93
CA ILE A 160 6.13 1.58 -12.60
C ILE A 160 7.58 1.93 -12.94
N GLY A 161 8.55 1.18 -12.41
CA GLY A 161 9.97 1.53 -12.48
C GLY A 161 10.36 2.62 -11.47
N PRO A 162 11.67 2.80 -11.23
CA PRO A 162 12.13 3.61 -10.10
C PRO A 162 11.68 5.06 -10.23
N THR A 163 11.12 5.60 -9.16
CA THR A 163 10.47 6.91 -9.13
C THR A 163 10.89 7.65 -7.86
N LEU A 164 11.51 8.83 -8.00
CA LEU A 164 11.98 9.64 -6.86
C LEU A 164 11.07 10.84 -6.53
N ASN A 165 10.26 11.26 -7.50
CA ASN A 165 9.47 12.48 -7.45
C ASN A 165 8.04 12.24 -7.97
N GLY A 166 7.47 11.09 -7.63
CA GLY A 166 6.08 10.77 -7.92
C GLY A 166 5.14 11.69 -7.15
N VAL A 167 3.94 11.92 -7.70
CA VAL A 167 2.88 12.70 -7.04
C VAL A 167 1.56 11.97 -7.24
N ASN A 168 0.81 11.75 -6.16
CA ASN A 168 -0.50 11.08 -6.21
C ASN A 168 -1.65 12.04 -6.58
N GLY A 169 -2.88 11.54 -6.55
CA GLY A 169 -4.07 12.29 -6.97
C GLY A 169 -4.42 13.47 -6.06
N GLU A 170 -4.01 13.40 -4.80
CA GLU A 170 -4.18 14.40 -3.76
C GLU A 170 -3.05 15.45 -3.73
N GLY A 171 -1.97 15.23 -4.48
CA GLY A 171 -0.82 16.11 -4.57
C GLY A 171 0.32 15.79 -3.59
N ASP A 172 0.28 14.64 -2.93
CA ASP A 172 1.36 14.19 -2.06
C ASP A 172 2.52 13.57 -2.85
N PRO A 173 3.77 13.91 -2.50
CA PRO A 173 4.93 13.30 -3.13
C PRO A 173 5.14 11.87 -2.65
N TYR A 174 5.66 11.01 -3.53
CA TYR A 174 6.11 9.65 -3.20
C TYR A 174 7.38 9.24 -3.96
N HIS A 175 8.07 8.23 -3.42
CA HIS A 175 9.17 7.52 -4.07
C HIS A 175 9.03 6.00 -3.94
N THR A 176 9.58 5.25 -4.90
CA THR A 176 9.56 3.79 -4.96
C THR A 176 10.64 3.23 -5.89
N ASP A 177 11.16 2.03 -5.60
CA ASP A 177 11.98 1.19 -6.51
C ASP A 177 11.23 0.81 -7.81
N GLY A 178 9.91 0.97 -7.77
CA GLY A 178 8.98 0.71 -8.85
C GLY A 178 8.75 -0.75 -9.12
N GLU A 179 9.08 -1.62 -8.18
CA GLU A 179 8.77 -3.04 -8.17
C GLU A 179 7.47 -3.31 -7.42
N ILE A 180 6.82 -4.41 -7.78
CA ILE A 180 5.63 -4.93 -7.12
C ILE A 180 6.03 -6.22 -6.41
N LYS A 181 5.95 -6.24 -5.08
CA LYS A 181 6.10 -7.47 -4.31
C LYS A 181 4.81 -8.28 -4.39
N ILE A 182 4.90 -9.48 -4.94
CA ILE A 182 3.80 -10.43 -5.08
C ILE A 182 3.88 -11.47 -3.98
N ALA A 183 2.81 -11.62 -3.20
CA ALA A 183 2.65 -12.72 -2.26
C ALA A 183 1.67 -13.77 -2.79
N ARG A 184 2.15 -15.01 -2.95
CA ARG A 184 1.30 -16.16 -3.21
C ARG A 184 0.71 -16.66 -1.91
N LEU A 185 -0.62 -16.63 -1.81
CA LEU A 185 -1.35 -16.95 -0.60
C LEU A 185 -1.58 -18.45 -0.44
N VAL A 186 -1.64 -18.89 0.81
CA VAL A 186 -2.08 -20.25 1.16
C VAL A 186 -3.51 -20.50 0.68
N GLU A 187 -3.80 -21.73 0.25
CA GLU A 187 -5.15 -22.14 -0.11
C GLU A 187 -5.98 -22.50 1.12
N GLY A 188 -7.12 -21.81 1.28
CA GLY A 188 -8.09 -22.02 2.36
C GLY A 188 -7.84 -21.17 3.61
N CYS A 189 -8.92 -20.67 4.20
CA CYS A 189 -8.87 -19.68 5.30
C CYS A 189 -8.24 -20.18 6.61
N GLY A 190 -8.14 -21.49 6.81
CA GLY A 190 -7.51 -22.10 7.99
C GLY A 190 -6.08 -22.59 7.77
N ALA A 191 -5.59 -22.56 6.53
CA ALA A 191 -4.26 -23.04 6.21
C ALA A 191 -3.18 -22.07 6.71
N ARG A 192 -2.04 -22.62 7.14
CA ARG A 192 -0.86 -21.86 7.58
C ARG A 192 0.39 -22.58 7.08
N VAL A 193 1.43 -21.83 6.72
CA VAL A 193 2.75 -22.36 6.32
C VAL A 193 3.82 -21.79 7.24
N GLU A 194 4.75 -22.62 7.71
CA GLU A 194 5.74 -22.18 8.70
C GLU A 194 6.78 -21.22 8.13
N THR A 195 7.18 -21.38 6.87
CA THR A 195 8.18 -20.52 6.23
C THR A 195 7.78 -20.27 4.78
N PRO A 196 7.50 -19.00 4.39
CA PRO A 196 7.30 -18.63 2.99
C PRO A 196 8.57 -18.92 2.18
N VAL A 197 8.41 -19.43 0.96
CA VAL A 197 9.53 -19.57 0.02
C VAL A 197 9.74 -18.24 -0.70
N GLU A 198 10.83 -17.54 -0.39
CA GLU A 198 11.30 -16.44 -1.24
C GLU A 198 11.78 -17.04 -2.56
N LEU A 199 11.07 -16.74 -3.65
CA LEU A 199 11.50 -17.15 -4.98
C LEU A 199 12.56 -16.17 -5.44
N THR A 200 13.68 -16.69 -5.96
CA THR A 200 14.73 -15.84 -6.52
C THR A 200 14.15 -15.01 -7.66
N ASN A 201 14.25 -13.70 -7.51
CA ASN A 201 14.01 -12.77 -8.58
C ASN A 201 14.94 -13.08 -9.76
N PRO A 202 14.55 -12.76 -11.01
CA PRO A 202 15.48 -12.76 -12.12
C PRO A 202 16.69 -11.86 -11.80
N PRO A 203 17.94 -12.23 -12.14
CA PRO A 203 19.14 -11.45 -11.77
C PRO A 203 19.13 -9.97 -12.20
N VAL A 204 18.34 -9.62 -13.21
CA VAL A 204 18.15 -8.25 -13.68
C VAL A 204 17.36 -7.38 -12.69
N ILE A 205 16.43 -7.98 -11.94
CA ILE A 205 15.66 -7.31 -10.89
C ILE A 205 16.56 -7.07 -9.67
N ASP A 206 17.35 -8.06 -9.25
CA ASP A 206 18.26 -7.91 -8.11
C ASP A 206 19.33 -6.83 -8.32
N LEU A 207 19.93 -6.79 -9.52
CA LEU A 207 20.91 -5.75 -9.88
C LEU A 207 20.28 -4.35 -9.82
N LYS A 208 19.04 -4.22 -10.31
CA LYS A 208 18.29 -2.97 -10.29
C LYS A 208 17.97 -2.54 -8.86
N ASN A 209 17.49 -3.46 -8.01
CA ASN A 209 17.15 -3.19 -6.61
C ASN A 209 18.36 -2.69 -5.82
N LEU A 210 19.53 -3.31 -6.01
CA LEU A 210 20.77 -2.89 -5.35
C LEU A 210 21.18 -1.47 -5.76
N VAL A 211 21.10 -1.14 -7.05
CA VAL A 211 21.41 0.21 -7.55
C VAL A 211 20.44 1.24 -6.96
N TRP A 212 19.16 0.89 -6.87
CA TRP A 212 18.15 1.78 -6.32
C TRP A 212 18.32 2.07 -4.83
N GLN A 213 18.51 1.03 -4.00
CA GLN A 213 18.70 1.19 -2.55
C GLN A 213 19.88 2.13 -2.24
N ASN A 214 21.02 1.93 -2.91
CA ASN A 214 22.18 2.80 -2.76
C ASN A 214 21.91 4.25 -3.22
N ALA A 215 21.11 4.45 -4.26
CA ALA A 215 20.76 5.78 -4.75
C ALA A 215 19.84 6.53 -3.76
N VAL A 216 18.86 5.83 -3.16
CA VAL A 216 17.97 6.40 -2.14
C VAL A 216 18.75 6.73 -0.86
N GLU A 217 19.59 5.81 -0.36
CA GLU A 217 20.44 6.08 0.81
C GLU A 217 21.39 7.26 0.60
N ALA A 218 22.01 7.36 -0.58
CA ALA A 218 22.85 8.50 -0.94
C ALA A 218 22.06 9.81 -1.01
N LEU A 219 20.85 9.79 -1.57
CA LEU A 219 19.98 10.97 -1.66
C LEU A 219 19.50 11.43 -0.26
N LEU A 220 19.08 10.49 0.58
CA LEU A 220 18.60 10.77 1.94
C LEU A 220 19.73 11.24 2.86
N SER A 221 20.93 10.65 2.75
CA SER A 221 22.11 11.09 3.51
C SER A 221 22.60 12.49 3.08
N TRP A 222 22.43 12.87 1.82
CA TRP A 222 22.76 14.21 1.33
C TRP A 222 21.74 15.28 1.76
N GLN A 223 20.50 14.88 2.06
CA GLN A 223 19.44 15.78 2.53
C GLN A 223 19.40 15.95 4.05
N ALA A 224 20.14 15.13 4.81
CA ALA A 224 20.34 15.34 6.25
C ALA A 224 21.42 16.43 6.45
N PRO A 225 21.12 17.60 7.04
CA PRO A 225 22.16 18.57 7.35
C PRO A 225 23.12 17.98 8.40
N GLU A 226 24.42 18.20 8.23
CA GLU A 226 25.46 17.91 9.23
C GLU A 226 25.19 18.71 10.52
N ALA A 227 24.33 18.19 11.39
CA ALA A 227 24.20 18.65 12.75
C ALA A 227 25.29 18.00 13.62
N SER A 228 26.53 18.48 13.52
CA SER A 228 27.51 18.55 14.62
C SER A 228 28.93 18.83 14.12
N ALA A 229 29.30 20.12 14.05
CA ALA A 229 30.69 20.55 14.18
C ALA A 229 30.75 22.05 14.49
N GLU A 230 30.41 22.45 15.71
CA GLU A 230 30.96 23.66 16.34
C GLU A 230 30.67 23.61 17.84
N ALA A 231 31.58 22.97 18.56
CA ALA A 231 31.81 23.19 19.98
C ALA A 231 33.32 23.17 20.19
N ASP A 232 33.94 24.34 20.00
CA ASP A 232 35.18 24.78 20.63
C ASP A 232 35.12 26.30 20.80
#